data_AF-C0RM02-F1
#
_entry.id   AF-C0RM02-F1
#
_cell.length_a   1.000
_cell.length_b   1.000
_cell.length_c   1.000
_cell.angle_alpha   90.00
_cell.angle_beta   90.00
_cell.angle_gamma   90.00
#
_symmetry.space_group_name_H-M   'P 1'
#
loop_
_entity.id
_entity.type
_entity.pdbx_description
1 polymer ?
#
loop_
_entity_poly.entity_id
_entity_poly.type
_entity_poly.pdbx_seq_one_letter_code
_entity_poly.pdbx_strand_id
1 'polypeptide(L)'
;MDTRGKSGRDVPLAVDLDGTLVSTDLLWESIFILLKKNIFFAFLLPVWLLSGKAHLKHEIARRVTINASVLPYRQDFLDYLRAEHASGRKLVLATASAETYAQAVASELGIFSAVHASTCTTNLSAHRKADALSEHYGARGFDYAGNDCDDIAVFNAARQAIVVAPDPAAARFQKSNGGRLFERNPIAWKTYLKMLRVHQWLKNLLVFVPAFLAHDILEPQVLSATFLAFIAFSASASAIYILNDIIDLPLDRQHVRKRFRPFASGQLSIPFGLAVSAGLLLVAVLICFFLPLPFALAIGIYLITTTAYSLVIKRMLLVDVICLAALYSLRLLGGMAAARIPLSFWLMAFAMFFFLSLALVKRYVELQNSTVTEKDRIAGRGYRPEDIDIVGQSGVASAFTAVLVLALYINSEAVRTLYTYPWLIWPLVPIVLYINVRVWILAHRGEMDDDPVMFIAFDWRSQVMIALGAVLLFVAGMR
;
A
#
# COMPACT_ATOMS: atom_id res chain seq x y z
N MET A 1 -43.33 12.41 -30.13
CA MET A 1 -43.42 13.51 -29.15
C MET A 1 -42.16 14.36 -29.28
N ASP A 2 -42.33 15.62 -29.65
CA ASP A 2 -41.27 16.55 -30.00
C ASP A 2 -40.55 17.03 -28.72
N THR A 3 -39.27 16.67 -28.53
CA THR A 3 -38.49 16.93 -27.30
C THR A 3 -37.80 18.31 -27.30
N ARG A 4 -38.04 19.14 -28.32
CA ARG A 4 -37.32 20.41 -28.56
C ARG A 4 -37.60 21.57 -27.58
N GLY A 5 -38.36 21.35 -26.51
CA GLY A 5 -38.76 22.41 -25.56
C GLY A 5 -38.62 22.10 -24.07
N LYS A 6 -38.12 20.94 -23.65
CA LYS A 6 -37.98 20.63 -22.21
C LYS A 6 -36.76 21.34 -21.60
N SER A 7 -36.97 22.15 -20.58
CA SER A 7 -35.86 22.73 -19.81
C SER A 7 -35.03 21.62 -19.16
N GLY A 8 -33.76 21.89 -18.81
CA GLY A 8 -32.90 20.91 -18.13
C GLY A 8 -33.53 20.26 -16.88
N ARG A 9 -34.45 20.97 -16.22
CA ARG A 9 -35.12 20.57 -14.98
C ARG A 9 -36.18 19.48 -15.16
N ASP A 10 -36.81 19.40 -16.33
CA ASP A 10 -37.93 18.48 -16.59
C ASP A 10 -37.48 17.09 -17.06
N VAL A 11 -36.17 16.92 -17.28
CA VAL A 11 -35.58 15.70 -17.80
C VAL A 11 -34.72 15.05 -16.72
N PRO A 12 -35.02 13.78 -16.34
CA PRO A 12 -34.26 13.08 -15.32
C PRO A 12 -32.78 12.96 -15.73
N LEU A 13 -31.90 13.10 -14.76
CA LEU A 13 -30.47 12.83 -14.92
C LEU A 13 -30.15 11.45 -14.35
N ALA A 14 -29.87 10.50 -15.23
CA ALA A 14 -29.36 9.19 -14.87
C ALA A 14 -27.85 9.25 -14.68
N VAL A 15 -27.35 8.67 -13.59
CA VAL A 15 -25.95 8.79 -13.16
C VAL A 15 -25.37 7.39 -12.94
N ASP A 16 -24.23 7.10 -13.57
CA ASP A 16 -23.48 5.89 -13.27
C ASP A 16 -22.72 5.98 -11.93
N LEU A 17 -22.49 4.83 -11.31
CA LEU A 17 -21.87 4.76 -10.00
C LEU A 17 -20.35 4.57 -10.07
N ASP A 18 -19.90 3.54 -10.79
CA ASP A 18 -18.52 3.06 -10.76
C ASP A 18 -17.65 3.89 -11.71
N GLY A 19 -16.60 4.53 -11.21
CA GLY A 19 -15.76 5.44 -12.01
C GLY A 19 -16.36 6.83 -12.28
N THR A 20 -17.70 6.95 -12.29
CA THR A 20 -18.43 8.22 -12.43
C THR A 20 -18.65 8.91 -11.08
N LEU A 21 -19.59 8.46 -10.25
CA LEU A 21 -19.88 9.07 -8.94
C LEU A 21 -18.80 8.74 -7.91
N VAL A 22 -18.40 7.47 -7.86
CA VAL A 22 -17.31 6.97 -7.04
C VAL A 22 -16.09 6.80 -7.93
N SER A 23 -14.91 7.20 -7.46
CA SER A 23 -13.68 7.12 -8.26
C SER A 23 -13.10 5.70 -8.44
N THR A 24 -13.70 4.71 -7.77
CA THR A 24 -13.29 3.31 -7.76
C THR A 24 -14.37 2.41 -8.36
N ASP A 25 -14.02 1.13 -8.51
CA ASP A 25 -14.90 0.07 -8.99
C ASP A 25 -15.29 -0.82 -7.79
N LEU A 26 -16.59 -0.82 -7.45
CA LEU A 26 -17.13 -1.54 -6.30
C LEU A 26 -17.06 -3.07 -6.46
N LEU A 27 -16.95 -3.60 -7.68
CA LEU A 27 -16.76 -5.04 -7.89
C LEU A 27 -15.39 -5.47 -7.35
N TRP A 28 -14.32 -4.76 -7.71
CA TRP A 28 -12.98 -5.08 -7.22
C TRP A 28 -12.88 -4.93 -5.71
N GLU A 29 -13.44 -3.86 -5.15
CA GLU A 29 -13.45 -3.67 -3.70
C GLU A 29 -14.17 -4.80 -2.97
N SER A 30 -15.36 -5.19 -3.44
CA SER A 30 -16.14 -6.25 -2.82
C SER A 30 -15.47 -7.62 -2.93
N ILE A 31 -14.76 -7.90 -4.03
CA ILE A 31 -13.90 -9.10 -4.15
C ILE A 31 -12.84 -9.11 -3.04
N PHE A 32 -12.12 -8.02 -2.81
CA PHE A 32 -11.06 -8.00 -1.81
C PHE A 32 -11.58 -8.06 -0.37
N ILE A 33 -12.73 -7.44 -0.10
CA ILE A 33 -13.40 -7.59 1.19
C ILE A 33 -13.82 -9.06 1.41
N LEU A 34 -14.33 -9.73 0.36
CA LEU A 34 -14.68 -11.15 0.41
C LEU A 34 -13.44 -12.02 0.71
N LEU A 35 -12.34 -11.80 0.00
CA LEU A 35 -11.09 -12.54 0.19
C LEU A 35 -10.45 -12.30 1.55
N LYS A 36 -10.57 -11.07 2.09
CA LYS A 36 -10.12 -10.75 3.44
C LYS A 36 -10.92 -11.49 4.51
N LYS A 37 -12.23 -11.68 4.28
CA LYS A 37 -13.11 -12.46 5.18
C LYS A 37 -12.81 -13.95 5.09
N ASN A 38 -12.61 -14.47 3.88
CA ASN A 38 -12.21 -15.85 3.66
C ASN A 38 -11.49 -16.00 2.30
N ILE A 39 -10.20 -16.34 2.34
CA ILE A 39 -9.35 -16.47 1.16
C ILE A 39 -9.78 -17.60 0.22
N PHE A 40 -10.48 -18.63 0.74
CA PHE A 40 -10.93 -19.77 -0.05
C PHE A 40 -11.99 -19.41 -1.09
N PHE A 41 -12.66 -18.25 -0.96
CA PHE A 41 -13.56 -17.77 -2.02
C PHE A 41 -12.83 -17.46 -3.33
N ALA A 42 -11.49 -17.31 -3.33
CA ALA A 42 -10.70 -17.16 -4.55
C ALA A 42 -10.94 -18.31 -5.55
N PHE A 43 -11.17 -19.53 -5.07
CA PHE A 43 -11.45 -20.69 -5.92
C PHE A 43 -12.89 -20.71 -6.46
N LEU A 44 -13.82 -20.01 -5.81
CA LEU A 44 -15.22 -19.93 -6.21
C LEU A 44 -15.51 -18.78 -7.18
N LEU A 45 -14.69 -17.72 -7.18
CA LEU A 45 -14.85 -16.59 -8.11
C LEU A 45 -14.89 -17.04 -9.59
N PRO A 46 -13.99 -17.92 -10.09
CA PRO A 46 -14.10 -18.43 -11.46
C PRO A 46 -15.38 -19.23 -11.70
N VAL A 47 -15.81 -20.04 -10.74
CA VAL A 47 -17.03 -20.85 -10.84
C VAL A 47 -18.25 -19.94 -10.99
N TRP A 48 -18.37 -18.91 -10.16
CA TRP A 48 -19.48 -17.94 -10.27
C TRP A 48 -19.42 -17.12 -11.55
N LEU A 49 -18.21 -16.80 -12.04
CA LEU A 49 -18.03 -16.08 -13.30
C LEU A 49 -18.48 -16.94 -14.50
N LEU A 50 -18.25 -18.26 -14.48
CA LEU A 50 -18.74 -19.18 -15.51
C LEU A 50 -20.27 -19.21 -15.60
N SER A 51 -20.96 -19.00 -14.48
CA SER A 51 -22.42 -18.83 -14.44
C SER A 51 -22.89 -17.43 -14.86
N GLY A 52 -21.97 -16.52 -15.21
CA GLY A 52 -22.23 -15.18 -15.73
C GLY A 52 -21.88 -14.04 -14.79
N LYS A 53 -21.59 -12.86 -15.35
CA LYS A 53 -21.19 -11.64 -14.61
C LYS A 53 -22.24 -11.18 -13.57
N ALA A 54 -23.53 -11.33 -13.88
CA ALA A 54 -24.62 -10.98 -12.96
C ALA A 54 -24.61 -11.89 -11.72
N HIS A 55 -24.44 -13.20 -11.94
CA HIS A 55 -24.37 -14.20 -10.87
C HIS A 55 -23.16 -13.96 -9.95
N LEU A 56 -21.98 -13.69 -10.53
CA LEU A 56 -20.79 -13.32 -9.77
C LEU A 56 -21.05 -12.12 -8.84
N LYS A 57 -21.58 -11.02 -9.39
CA LYS A 57 -21.90 -9.80 -8.62
C LYS A 57 -22.87 -10.08 -7.49
N HIS A 58 -23.91 -10.89 -7.75
CA HIS A 58 -24.91 -11.26 -6.76
C HIS A 58 -24.33 -12.12 -5.61
N GLU A 59 -23.54 -13.15 -5.93
CA GLU A 59 -22.94 -14.01 -4.90
C GLU A 59 -21.96 -13.25 -4.00
N ILE A 60 -21.21 -12.29 -4.55
CA ILE A 60 -20.33 -11.42 -3.77
C ILE A 60 -21.17 -10.50 -2.87
N ALA A 61 -22.17 -9.81 -3.43
CA ALA A 61 -23.03 -8.87 -2.72
C ALA A 61 -23.85 -9.50 -1.58
N ARG A 62 -24.17 -10.80 -1.69
CA ARG A 62 -24.83 -11.54 -0.61
C ARG A 62 -23.93 -11.77 0.62
N ARG A 63 -22.60 -11.73 0.45
CA ARG A 63 -21.62 -12.11 1.49
C ARG A 63 -20.87 -10.93 2.09
N VAL A 64 -20.88 -9.80 1.40
CA VAL A 64 -20.12 -8.60 1.71
C VAL A 64 -21.04 -7.39 1.66
N THR A 65 -20.87 -6.49 2.63
CA THR A 65 -21.47 -5.16 2.62
C THR A 65 -20.38 -4.11 2.41
N ILE A 66 -20.75 -3.02 1.73
CA ILE A 66 -19.87 -1.87 1.51
C ILE A 66 -20.38 -0.73 2.37
N ASN A 67 -19.48 -0.04 3.06
CA ASN A 67 -19.81 1.17 3.78
C ASN A 67 -19.78 2.37 2.82
N ALA A 68 -20.97 2.88 2.46
CA ALA A 68 -21.12 3.99 1.52
C ALA A 68 -20.48 5.30 2.03
N SER A 69 -20.56 5.60 3.33
CA SER A 69 -20.07 6.86 3.92
C SER A 69 -18.57 7.13 3.72
N VAL A 70 -17.78 6.08 3.49
CA VAL A 70 -16.31 6.18 3.33
C VAL A 70 -15.85 6.03 1.88
N LEU A 71 -16.77 5.89 0.92
CA LEU A 71 -16.41 5.75 -0.49
C LEU A 71 -15.76 7.04 -1.04
N PRO A 72 -14.81 6.93 -1.98
CA PRO A 72 -14.10 8.06 -2.53
C PRO A 72 -14.94 8.74 -3.62
N TYR A 73 -15.97 9.45 -3.18
CA TYR A 73 -16.84 10.25 -4.04
C TYR A 73 -16.08 11.39 -4.73
N ARG A 74 -16.37 11.62 -6.00
CA ARG A 74 -15.88 12.79 -6.74
C ARG A 74 -16.64 14.03 -6.28
N GLN A 75 -16.02 14.84 -5.42
CA GLN A 75 -16.69 15.95 -4.74
C GLN A 75 -17.21 17.00 -5.72
N ASP A 76 -16.44 17.34 -6.74
CA ASP A 76 -16.81 18.26 -7.82
C ASP A 76 -18.10 17.83 -8.56
N PHE A 77 -18.21 16.54 -8.86
CA PHE A 77 -19.40 16.00 -9.51
C PHE A 77 -20.57 15.83 -8.53
N LEU A 78 -20.30 15.43 -7.28
CA LEU A 78 -21.32 15.30 -6.24
C LEU A 78 -21.97 16.65 -5.89
N ASP A 79 -21.18 17.72 -5.82
CA ASP A 79 -21.67 19.07 -5.57
C ASP A 79 -22.54 19.57 -6.73
N TYR A 80 -22.18 19.22 -7.96
CA TYR A 80 -23.05 19.44 -9.13
C TYR A 80 -24.38 18.69 -9.01
N LEU A 81 -24.37 17.40 -8.63
CA LEU A 81 -25.61 16.64 -8.45
C LEU A 81 -26.49 17.21 -7.33
N ARG A 82 -25.88 17.65 -6.21
CA ARG A 82 -26.62 18.31 -5.12
C ARG A 82 -27.29 19.60 -5.60
N ALA A 83 -26.61 20.40 -6.43
CA ALA A 83 -27.19 21.60 -7.02
C ALA A 83 -28.37 21.29 -7.97
N GLU A 84 -28.24 20.25 -8.81
CA GLU A 84 -29.33 19.80 -9.69
C GLU A 84 -30.54 19.31 -8.88
N HIS A 85 -30.30 18.51 -7.83
CA HIS A 85 -31.35 18.04 -6.93
C HIS A 85 -32.06 19.20 -6.22
N ALA A 86 -31.30 20.17 -5.69
CA ALA A 86 -31.85 21.37 -5.06
C ALA A 86 -32.67 22.23 -6.05
N SER A 87 -32.36 22.17 -7.35
CA SER A 87 -33.14 22.83 -8.40
C SER A 87 -34.45 22.10 -8.77
N GLY A 88 -34.75 20.98 -8.11
CA GLY A 88 -35.95 20.17 -8.32
C GLY A 88 -35.81 19.09 -9.40
N ARG A 89 -34.61 18.89 -9.94
CA ARG A 89 -34.37 17.89 -10.99
C ARG A 89 -34.38 16.47 -10.42
N LYS A 90 -35.09 15.57 -11.09
CA LYS A 90 -35.09 14.13 -10.73
C LYS A 90 -33.74 13.50 -11.06
N LEU A 91 -33.07 12.97 -10.05
CA LEU A 91 -31.84 12.19 -10.21
C LEU A 91 -32.14 10.70 -10.10
N VAL A 92 -31.49 9.91 -10.95
CA VAL A 92 -31.66 8.45 -11.02
C VAL A 92 -30.28 7.81 -10.98
N LEU A 93 -30.06 6.87 -10.07
CA LEU A 93 -28.82 6.11 -10.04
C LEU A 93 -28.97 4.92 -10.99
N ALA A 94 -28.15 4.82 -12.03
CA ALA A 94 -28.24 3.77 -13.05
C ALA A 94 -26.89 3.08 -13.20
N THR A 95 -26.72 1.91 -12.57
CA THR A 95 -25.41 1.26 -12.45
C THR A 95 -25.44 -0.23 -12.80
N ALA A 96 -24.30 -0.73 -13.28
CA ALA A 96 -24.06 -2.16 -13.40
C ALA A 96 -23.68 -2.83 -12.06
N SER A 97 -23.48 -2.08 -10.96
CA SER A 97 -23.19 -2.64 -9.64
C SER A 97 -24.38 -3.42 -9.08
N ALA A 98 -24.15 -4.24 -8.05
CA ALA A 98 -25.22 -4.96 -7.38
C ALA A 98 -26.22 -4.00 -6.71
N GLU A 99 -27.50 -4.35 -6.77
CA GLU A 99 -28.61 -3.56 -6.21
C GLU A 99 -28.41 -3.15 -4.75
N THR A 100 -27.91 -4.06 -3.91
CA THR A 100 -27.64 -3.77 -2.49
C THR A 100 -26.62 -2.65 -2.29
N TYR A 101 -25.61 -2.55 -3.15
CA TYR A 101 -24.60 -1.50 -3.09
C TYR A 101 -25.14 -0.17 -3.62
N ALA A 102 -25.87 -0.23 -4.74
CA ALA A 102 -26.50 0.95 -5.33
C ALA A 102 -27.50 1.58 -4.34
N GLN A 103 -28.31 0.76 -3.68
CA GLN A 103 -29.27 1.22 -2.68
C GLN A 103 -28.59 1.81 -1.44
N ALA A 104 -27.48 1.22 -0.99
CA ALA A 104 -26.70 1.76 0.12
C ALA A 104 -26.15 3.16 -0.20
N VAL A 105 -25.63 3.37 -1.42
CA VAL A 105 -25.14 4.68 -1.86
C VAL A 105 -26.28 5.68 -2.02
N ALA A 106 -27.41 5.26 -2.61
CA ALA A 106 -28.58 6.13 -2.77
C ALA A 106 -29.14 6.59 -1.42
N SER A 107 -29.19 5.69 -0.44
CA SER A 107 -29.66 5.98 0.92
C SER A 107 -28.71 6.91 1.68
N GLU A 108 -27.39 6.71 1.53
CA GLU A 108 -26.37 7.57 2.14
C GLU A 108 -26.44 9.01 1.61
N LEU A 109 -26.59 9.19 0.30
CA LEU A 109 -26.56 10.51 -0.31
C LEU A 109 -27.91 11.23 -0.26
N GLY A 110 -29.03 10.50 -0.27
CA GLY A 110 -30.38 11.07 -0.15
C GLY A 110 -30.86 11.92 -1.33
N ILE A 111 -30.11 11.97 -2.44
CA ILE A 111 -30.41 12.82 -3.61
C ILE A 111 -31.07 12.08 -4.78
N PHE A 112 -31.12 10.74 -4.74
CA PHE A 112 -31.63 9.92 -5.84
C PHE A 112 -33.10 9.54 -5.64
N SER A 113 -33.91 9.74 -6.68
CA SER A 113 -35.34 9.44 -6.69
C SER A 113 -35.68 8.01 -7.13
N ALA A 114 -34.76 7.37 -7.86
CA ALA A 114 -34.89 5.99 -8.31
C ALA A 114 -33.50 5.36 -8.47
N VAL A 115 -33.44 4.04 -8.37
CA VAL A 115 -32.23 3.23 -8.53
C VAL A 115 -32.50 2.11 -9.53
N HIS A 116 -31.72 2.07 -10.60
CA HIS A 116 -31.66 0.97 -11.57
C HIS A 116 -30.29 0.30 -11.42
N ALA A 117 -30.29 -0.97 -11.02
CA ALA A 117 -29.06 -1.71 -10.71
C ALA A 117 -29.07 -3.11 -11.33
N SER A 118 -27.92 -3.79 -11.32
CA SER A 118 -27.87 -5.19 -11.75
C SER A 118 -28.54 -6.12 -10.74
N THR A 119 -29.39 -7.01 -11.25
CA THR A 119 -30.08 -8.06 -10.49
C THR A 119 -29.32 -9.39 -10.61
N CYS A 120 -29.85 -10.47 -10.01
CA CYS A 120 -29.23 -11.79 -10.07
C CYS A 120 -29.15 -12.38 -11.49
N THR A 121 -30.08 -12.01 -12.37
CA THR A 121 -30.19 -12.52 -13.75
C THR A 121 -29.73 -11.49 -14.79
N THR A 122 -29.86 -10.20 -14.51
CA THR A 122 -29.61 -9.14 -15.49
C THR A 122 -28.45 -8.25 -15.06
N ASN A 123 -27.35 -8.28 -15.83
CA ASN A 123 -26.27 -7.31 -15.71
C ASN A 123 -26.63 -6.05 -16.50
N LEU A 124 -26.87 -4.93 -15.81
CA LEU A 124 -27.31 -3.65 -16.37
C LEU A 124 -26.10 -2.83 -16.89
N SER A 125 -25.38 -3.38 -17.88
CA SER A 125 -24.24 -2.71 -18.53
C SER A 125 -24.53 -2.40 -20.00
N ALA A 126 -23.87 -1.36 -20.52
CA ALA A 126 -23.90 -0.97 -21.92
C ALA A 126 -25.32 -0.90 -22.52
N HIS A 127 -25.56 -1.62 -23.62
CA HIS A 127 -26.84 -1.63 -24.34
C HIS A 127 -28.04 -1.94 -23.44
N ARG A 128 -27.92 -2.89 -22.50
CA ARG A 128 -29.03 -3.20 -21.59
C ARG A 128 -29.37 -2.04 -20.66
N LYS A 129 -28.38 -1.24 -20.26
CA LYS A 129 -28.60 -0.01 -19.49
C LYS A 129 -29.31 1.03 -20.35
N ALA A 130 -28.89 1.18 -21.61
CA ALA A 130 -29.52 2.10 -22.56
C ALA A 130 -30.98 1.72 -22.86
N ASP A 131 -31.26 0.44 -23.07
CA ASP A 131 -32.59 -0.09 -23.34
C ASP A 131 -33.51 0.13 -22.14
N ALA A 132 -33.08 -0.24 -20.93
CA ALA A 132 -33.86 -0.06 -19.70
C ALA A 132 -34.20 1.42 -19.43
N LEU A 133 -33.24 2.33 -19.62
CA LEU A 133 -33.48 3.77 -19.45
C LEU A 133 -34.40 4.34 -20.54
N SER A 134 -34.26 3.85 -21.78
CA SER A 134 -35.11 4.28 -22.90
C SER A 134 -36.54 3.76 -22.77
N GLU A 135 -36.72 2.56 -22.23
CA GLU A 135 -38.04 2.00 -21.93
C GLU A 135 -38.75 2.79 -20.82
N HIS A 136 -38.02 3.16 -19.76
CA HIS A 136 -38.61 3.82 -18.60
C HIS A 136 -38.85 5.34 -18.79
N TYR A 137 -37.97 6.03 -19.52
CA TYR A 137 -38.02 7.49 -19.68
C TYR A 137 -38.28 7.95 -21.13
N GLY A 138 -38.27 7.03 -22.09
CA GLY A 138 -38.37 7.31 -23.51
C GLY A 138 -37.01 7.58 -24.16
N ALA A 139 -36.90 7.31 -25.47
CA ALA A 139 -35.71 7.65 -26.25
C ALA A 139 -35.44 9.17 -26.21
N ARG A 140 -34.22 9.57 -25.84
CA ARG A 140 -33.85 10.97 -25.56
C ARG A 140 -34.73 11.65 -24.50
N GLY A 141 -35.31 10.88 -23.59
CA GLY A 141 -36.13 11.34 -22.48
C GLY A 141 -35.38 11.55 -21.17
N PHE A 142 -34.06 11.31 -21.16
CA PHE A 142 -33.17 11.45 -20.00
C PHE A 142 -31.81 12.02 -20.41
N ASP A 143 -31.10 12.66 -19.48
CA ASP A 143 -29.67 12.95 -19.62
C ASP A 143 -28.88 11.90 -18.86
N TYR A 144 -27.64 11.63 -19.27
CA TYR A 144 -26.83 10.57 -18.69
C TYR A 144 -25.42 11.04 -18.32
N ALA A 145 -24.98 10.69 -17.11
CA ALA A 145 -23.61 10.86 -16.65
C ALA A 145 -22.89 9.53 -16.56
N GLY A 146 -21.74 9.41 -17.24
CA GLY A 146 -20.95 8.18 -17.34
C GLY A 146 -19.47 8.47 -17.64
N ASN A 147 -18.64 7.43 -17.67
CA ASN A 147 -17.18 7.57 -17.75
C ASN A 147 -16.47 6.59 -18.69
N ASP A 148 -17.11 5.49 -19.11
CA ASP A 148 -16.39 4.38 -19.76
C ASP A 148 -16.89 4.03 -21.18
N CYS A 149 -16.30 3.00 -21.78
CA CYS A 149 -16.69 2.49 -23.08
C CYS A 149 -18.10 1.87 -23.11
N ASP A 150 -18.53 1.26 -22.02
CA ASP A 150 -19.86 0.63 -21.93
C ASP A 150 -20.95 1.72 -21.95
N ASP A 151 -20.65 2.89 -21.40
CA ASP A 151 -21.56 4.04 -21.36
C ASP A 151 -21.82 4.69 -22.73
N ILE A 152 -21.03 4.38 -23.78
CA ILE A 152 -21.21 4.95 -25.13
C ILE A 152 -22.60 4.62 -25.69
N ALA A 153 -23.10 3.40 -25.45
CA ALA A 153 -24.44 3.01 -25.88
C ALA A 153 -25.52 3.89 -25.22
N VAL A 154 -25.31 4.26 -23.95
CA VAL A 154 -26.24 5.08 -23.17
C VAL A 154 -26.14 6.54 -23.55
N PHE A 155 -24.92 7.05 -23.82
CA PHE A 155 -24.71 8.40 -24.32
C PHE A 155 -25.45 8.66 -25.64
N ASN A 156 -25.50 7.66 -26.53
CA ASN A 156 -26.23 7.76 -27.80
C ASN A 156 -27.77 7.80 -27.61
N ALA A 157 -28.28 7.12 -26.60
CA ALA A 157 -29.72 7.07 -26.28
C ALA A 157 -30.19 8.30 -25.48
N ALA A 158 -29.28 8.93 -24.73
CA ALA A 158 -29.55 10.12 -23.93
C ALA A 158 -29.77 11.37 -24.78
N ARG A 159 -30.45 12.36 -24.18
CA ARG A 159 -30.59 13.71 -24.76
C ARG A 159 -29.28 14.49 -24.64
N GLN A 160 -28.66 14.47 -23.47
CA GLN A 160 -27.35 15.08 -23.22
C GLN A 160 -26.44 14.09 -22.48
N ALA A 161 -25.19 14.01 -22.95
CA ALA A 161 -24.12 13.28 -22.29
C ALA A 161 -23.32 14.22 -21.36
N ILE A 162 -23.14 13.77 -20.12
CA ILE A 162 -22.24 14.37 -19.14
C ILE A 162 -21.11 13.36 -18.93
N VAL A 163 -19.92 13.69 -19.42
CA VAL A 163 -18.78 12.78 -19.39
C VAL A 163 -17.95 13.11 -18.16
N VAL A 164 -17.79 12.15 -17.25
CA VAL A 164 -17.11 12.33 -15.98
C VAL A 164 -15.84 11.49 -15.95
N ALA A 165 -14.69 12.11 -15.70
CA ALA A 165 -13.38 11.46 -15.60
C ALA A 165 -13.14 10.35 -16.67
N PRO A 166 -13.29 10.68 -17.97
CA PRO A 166 -13.42 9.68 -19.01
C PRO A 166 -12.22 8.75 -19.17
N ASP A 167 -12.51 7.51 -19.56
CA ASP A 167 -11.53 6.61 -20.17
C ASP A 167 -11.17 7.06 -21.61
N PRO A 168 -10.18 6.44 -22.28
CA PRO A 168 -9.82 6.82 -23.65
C PRO A 168 -10.95 6.71 -24.69
N ALA A 169 -11.98 5.89 -24.47
CA ALA A 169 -13.11 5.74 -25.38
C ALA A 169 -14.17 6.83 -25.15
N ALA A 170 -14.57 7.07 -23.90
CA ALA A 170 -15.47 8.15 -23.51
C ALA A 170 -14.88 9.54 -23.80
N ALA A 171 -13.56 9.71 -23.65
CA ALA A 171 -12.88 10.96 -24.01
C ALA A 171 -12.93 11.22 -25.52
N ARG A 172 -12.79 10.18 -26.34
CA ARG A 172 -12.96 10.27 -27.80
C ARG A 172 -14.41 10.61 -28.16
N PHE A 173 -15.38 10.00 -27.49
CA PHE A 173 -16.79 10.30 -27.68
C PHE A 173 -17.10 11.78 -27.36
N GLN A 174 -16.62 12.28 -26.21
CA GLN A 174 -16.82 13.67 -25.78
C GLN A 174 -16.21 14.67 -26.77
N LYS A 175 -15.01 14.41 -27.29
CA LYS A 175 -14.37 15.26 -28.29
C LYS A 175 -15.17 15.34 -29.59
N SER A 176 -15.80 14.23 -30.01
CA SER A 176 -16.56 14.17 -31.26
C SER A 176 -17.98 14.72 -31.16
N ASN A 177 -18.66 14.53 -30.02
CA ASN A 177 -20.08 14.85 -29.86
C ASN A 177 -20.34 16.07 -28.95
N GLY A 178 -19.31 16.60 -28.31
CA GLY A 178 -19.44 17.64 -27.28
C GLY A 178 -20.02 17.08 -25.97
N GLY A 179 -20.66 17.96 -25.20
CA GLY A 179 -21.23 17.62 -23.89
C GLY A 179 -20.39 18.15 -22.73
N ARG A 180 -20.99 18.14 -21.53
CA ARG A 180 -20.35 18.65 -20.32
C ARG A 180 -19.28 17.66 -19.86
N LEU A 181 -18.08 18.14 -19.63
CA LEU A 181 -16.93 17.34 -19.19
C LEU A 181 -16.57 17.68 -17.75
N PHE A 182 -16.43 16.66 -16.91
CA PHE A 182 -15.73 16.75 -15.63
C PHE A 182 -14.39 16.04 -15.81
N GLU A 183 -13.30 16.80 -15.81
CA GLU A 183 -11.98 16.24 -16.11
C GLU A 183 -11.44 15.36 -14.98
N ARG A 184 -10.68 14.33 -15.36
CA ARG A 184 -9.90 13.56 -14.39
C ARG A 184 -8.63 14.34 -14.07
N ASN A 185 -8.39 14.59 -12.78
CA ASN A 185 -7.10 15.12 -12.33
C ASN A 185 -5.95 14.21 -12.83
N PRO A 186 -4.93 14.76 -13.50
CA PRO A 186 -3.81 13.96 -13.98
C PRO A 186 -3.10 13.30 -12.80
N ILE A 187 -2.70 12.05 -12.99
CA ILE A 187 -1.96 11.32 -11.96
C ILE A 187 -0.54 11.86 -11.95
N ALA A 188 -0.17 12.57 -10.88
CA ALA A 188 1.19 13.06 -10.70
C ALA A 188 2.18 11.88 -10.58
N TRP A 189 3.40 12.03 -11.09
CA TRP A 189 4.43 11.00 -11.00
C TRP A 189 4.69 10.55 -9.54
N LYS A 190 4.56 11.50 -8.60
CA LYS A 190 4.66 11.28 -7.15
C LYS A 190 3.66 10.24 -6.64
N THR A 191 2.50 10.08 -7.28
CA THR A 191 1.49 9.07 -6.93
C THR A 191 2.01 7.66 -7.21
N TYR A 192 2.73 7.44 -8.31
CA TYR A 192 3.36 6.15 -8.58
C TYR A 192 4.48 5.83 -7.59
N LEU A 193 5.32 6.81 -7.22
CA LEU A 193 6.31 6.62 -6.17
C LEU A 193 5.70 6.32 -4.80
N LYS A 194 4.58 6.99 -4.48
CA LYS A 194 3.81 6.76 -3.26
C LYS A 194 3.22 5.36 -3.24
N MET A 195 2.70 4.88 -4.38
CA MET A 195 2.21 3.50 -4.56
C MET A 195 3.34 2.48 -4.35
N LEU A 196 4.50 2.69 -4.98
CA LEU A 196 5.66 1.80 -4.81
C LEU A 196 6.29 1.89 -3.42
N ARG A 197 5.98 2.94 -2.66
CA ARG A 197 6.61 3.28 -1.37
C ARG A 197 8.13 3.32 -1.45
N VAL A 198 8.68 4.04 -2.43
CA VAL A 198 10.14 4.13 -2.68
C VAL A 198 10.94 4.57 -1.45
N HIS A 199 10.36 5.38 -0.56
CA HIS A 199 10.99 5.73 0.72
C HIS A 199 11.32 4.49 1.59
N GLN A 200 10.58 3.39 1.49
CA GLN A 200 10.84 2.14 2.20
C GLN A 200 12.02 1.36 1.62
N TRP A 201 12.48 1.68 0.40
CA TRP A 201 13.65 1.01 -0.21
C TRP A 201 14.93 1.31 0.54
N LEU A 202 14.97 2.39 1.33
CA LEU A 202 16.06 2.69 2.25
C LEU A 202 16.46 1.48 3.11
N LYS A 203 15.49 0.69 3.59
CA LYS A 203 15.74 -0.50 4.41
C LYS A 203 16.50 -1.58 3.63
N ASN A 204 16.33 -1.63 2.31
CA ASN A 204 17.00 -2.60 1.46
C ASN A 204 18.45 -2.21 1.19
N LEU A 205 18.89 -0.99 1.53
CA LEU A 205 20.33 -0.65 1.50
C LEU A 205 21.16 -1.52 2.44
N LEU A 206 20.53 -2.17 3.43
CA LEU A 206 21.17 -3.18 4.27
C LEU A 206 21.83 -4.31 3.46
N VAL A 207 21.34 -4.61 2.24
CA VAL A 207 21.94 -5.61 1.35
C VAL A 207 23.41 -5.28 1.01
N PHE A 208 23.81 -4.01 1.02
CA PHE A 208 25.19 -3.61 0.72
C PHE A 208 26.12 -3.68 1.94
N VAL A 209 25.58 -3.64 3.17
CA VAL A 209 26.38 -3.55 4.40
C VAL A 209 27.44 -4.65 4.50
N PRO A 210 27.16 -5.94 4.20
CA PRO A 210 28.19 -6.98 4.26
C PRO A 210 29.36 -6.73 3.28
N ALA A 211 29.07 -6.26 2.07
CA ALA A 211 30.09 -5.96 1.06
C ALA A 211 30.95 -4.75 1.45
N PHE A 212 30.35 -3.74 2.09
CA PHE A 212 31.11 -2.62 2.67
C PHE A 212 32.04 -3.08 3.79
N LEU A 213 31.57 -3.91 4.72
CA LEU A 213 32.37 -4.39 5.83
C LEU A 213 33.47 -5.38 5.40
N ALA A 214 33.25 -6.10 4.30
CA ALA A 214 34.26 -6.97 3.69
C ALA A 214 35.29 -6.19 2.85
N HIS A 215 35.09 -4.90 2.59
CA HIS A 215 35.89 -4.06 1.68
C HIS A 215 35.85 -4.50 0.19
N ASP A 216 34.95 -5.42 -0.16
CA ASP A 216 34.80 -5.95 -1.53
C ASP A 216 33.82 -5.14 -2.39
N ILE A 217 33.21 -4.07 -1.86
CA ILE A 217 32.16 -3.31 -2.56
C ILE A 217 32.61 -2.68 -3.89
N LEU A 218 33.91 -2.44 -4.07
CA LEU A 218 34.48 -1.89 -5.31
C LEU A 218 34.68 -2.96 -6.40
N GLU A 219 34.60 -4.25 -6.05
CA GLU A 219 34.67 -5.35 -7.01
C GLU A 219 33.42 -5.33 -7.91
N PRO A 220 33.55 -5.21 -9.25
CA PRO A 220 32.40 -5.09 -10.15
C PRO A 220 31.38 -6.23 -10.02
N GLN A 221 31.85 -7.44 -9.73
CA GLN A 221 30.99 -8.61 -9.53
C GLN A 221 30.16 -8.49 -8.25
N VAL A 222 30.75 -8.01 -7.15
CA VAL A 222 30.06 -7.81 -5.86
C VAL A 222 29.09 -6.65 -5.95
N LEU A 223 29.49 -5.55 -6.58
CA LEU A 223 28.64 -4.37 -6.75
C LEU A 223 27.41 -4.71 -7.61
N SER A 224 27.59 -5.38 -8.74
CA SER A 224 26.47 -5.80 -9.59
C SER A 224 25.54 -6.79 -8.89
N ALA A 225 26.08 -7.79 -8.17
CA ALA A 225 25.28 -8.76 -7.43
C ALA A 225 24.46 -8.13 -6.29
N THR A 226 25.09 -7.26 -5.49
CA THR A 226 24.40 -6.55 -4.39
C THR A 226 23.38 -5.54 -4.91
N PHE A 227 23.64 -4.89 -6.05
CA PHE A 227 22.68 -4.01 -6.71
C PHE A 227 21.46 -4.77 -7.25
N LEU A 228 21.65 -5.91 -7.90
CA LEU A 228 20.56 -6.80 -8.31
C LEU A 228 19.75 -7.26 -7.09
N ALA A 229 20.43 -7.65 -6.00
CA ALA A 229 19.77 -8.03 -4.76
C ALA A 229 18.93 -6.88 -4.16
N PHE A 230 19.45 -5.65 -4.17
CA PHE A 230 18.71 -4.46 -3.77
C PHE A 230 17.44 -4.26 -4.60
N ILE A 231 17.51 -4.40 -5.92
CA ILE A 231 16.34 -4.30 -6.80
C ILE A 231 15.32 -5.40 -6.48
N ALA A 232 15.76 -6.65 -6.32
CA ALA A 232 14.86 -7.77 -6.01
C ALA A 232 14.13 -7.60 -4.67
N PHE A 233 14.83 -7.20 -3.60
CA PHE A 233 14.20 -6.90 -2.31
C PHE A 233 13.24 -5.70 -2.41
N SER A 234 13.59 -4.68 -3.20
CA SER A 234 12.75 -3.49 -3.40
C SER A 234 11.49 -3.79 -4.20
N ALA A 235 11.61 -4.55 -5.28
CA ALA A 235 10.48 -5.01 -6.09
C ALA A 235 9.56 -5.91 -5.27
N SER A 236 10.12 -6.88 -4.52
CA SER A 236 9.36 -7.74 -3.61
C SER A 236 8.62 -6.96 -2.52
N ALA A 237 9.30 -5.99 -1.89
CA ALA A 237 8.68 -5.12 -0.89
C ALA A 237 7.52 -4.30 -1.47
N SER A 238 7.74 -3.64 -2.61
CA SER A 238 6.73 -2.83 -3.29
C SER A 238 5.52 -3.65 -3.73
N ALA A 239 5.72 -4.87 -4.25
CA ALA A 239 4.63 -5.78 -4.59
C ALA A 239 3.74 -6.09 -3.37
N ILE A 240 4.36 -6.49 -2.25
CA ILE A 240 3.61 -6.78 -1.02
C ILE A 240 2.92 -5.54 -0.47
N TYR A 241 3.57 -4.37 -0.54
CA TYR A 241 2.94 -3.12 -0.10
C TYR A 241 1.71 -2.75 -0.92
N ILE A 242 1.74 -2.96 -2.24
CA ILE A 242 0.57 -2.74 -3.10
C ILE A 242 -0.57 -3.68 -2.71
N LEU A 243 -0.29 -4.98 -2.55
CA LEU A 243 -1.31 -5.95 -2.13
C LEU A 243 -1.91 -5.59 -0.76
N ASN A 244 -1.06 -5.20 0.19
CA ASN A 244 -1.50 -4.77 1.51
C ASN A 244 -2.37 -3.51 1.45
N ASP A 245 -2.02 -2.52 0.63
CA ASP A 245 -2.83 -1.30 0.47
C ASP A 245 -4.22 -1.59 -0.14
N ILE A 246 -4.33 -2.62 -0.98
CA ILE A 246 -5.61 -3.09 -1.52
C ILE A 246 -6.43 -3.84 -0.45
N ILE A 247 -5.80 -4.73 0.32
CA ILE A 247 -6.48 -5.52 1.37
C ILE A 247 -6.94 -4.63 2.54
N ASP A 248 -6.20 -3.59 2.87
CA ASP A 248 -6.51 -2.67 3.97
C ASP A 248 -7.31 -1.43 3.54
N LEU A 249 -7.79 -1.38 2.29
CA LEU A 249 -8.57 -0.28 1.72
C LEU A 249 -9.72 0.23 2.62
N PRO A 250 -10.58 -0.62 3.23
CA PRO A 250 -11.66 -0.13 4.08
C PRO A 250 -11.15 0.57 5.35
N LEU A 251 -10.06 0.06 5.93
CA LEU A 251 -9.44 0.64 7.13
C LEU A 251 -8.66 1.91 6.79
N ASP A 252 -7.97 1.93 5.65
CA ASP A 252 -7.19 3.06 5.20
C ASP A 252 -8.07 4.30 4.96
N ARG A 253 -9.30 4.12 4.47
CA ARG A 253 -10.26 5.23 4.24
C ARG A 253 -10.76 5.89 5.53
N GLN A 254 -10.86 5.12 6.62
CA GLN A 254 -11.27 5.65 7.93
C GLN A 254 -10.14 6.41 8.63
N HIS A 255 -8.89 6.16 8.23
CA HIS A 255 -7.72 6.71 8.90
C HIS A 255 -7.36 8.12 8.38
N VAL A 256 -7.11 9.05 9.30
CA VAL A 256 -6.82 10.49 9.05
C VAL A 256 -5.77 10.73 7.96
N ARG A 257 -4.59 10.08 8.07
CA ARG A 257 -3.51 10.19 7.05
C ARG A 257 -3.61 9.17 5.90
N LYS A 258 -4.02 7.91 6.16
CA LYS A 258 -3.97 6.83 5.15
C LYS A 258 -5.09 6.91 4.09
N ARG A 259 -6.16 7.68 4.33
CA ARG A 259 -7.21 7.95 3.33
C ARG A 259 -6.69 8.56 2.03
N PHE A 260 -5.55 9.24 2.09
CA PHE A 260 -4.89 9.85 0.93
C PHE A 260 -3.95 8.89 0.18
N ARG A 261 -3.94 7.59 0.50
CA ARG A 261 -3.20 6.59 -0.28
C ARG A 261 -3.80 6.47 -1.70
N PRO A 262 -2.99 6.14 -2.72
CA PRO A 262 -3.44 6.13 -4.11
C PRO A 262 -4.67 5.25 -4.38
N PHE A 263 -4.76 4.08 -3.75
CA PHE A 263 -5.92 3.19 -3.88
C PHE A 263 -7.10 3.65 -3.01
N ALA A 264 -6.86 4.03 -1.74
CA ALA A 264 -7.91 4.48 -0.82
C ALA A 264 -8.68 5.70 -1.35
N SER A 265 -7.97 6.62 -1.99
CA SER A 265 -8.51 7.83 -2.62
C SER A 265 -9.05 7.64 -4.05
N GLY A 266 -8.92 6.44 -4.62
CA GLY A 266 -9.37 6.15 -5.99
C GLY A 266 -8.56 6.81 -7.12
N GLN A 267 -7.36 7.31 -6.84
CA GLN A 267 -6.48 7.86 -7.88
C GLN A 267 -5.97 6.77 -8.84
N LEU A 268 -5.67 5.58 -8.31
CA LEU A 268 -5.23 4.41 -9.04
C LEU A 268 -6.25 3.27 -8.91
N SER A 269 -6.47 2.55 -10.01
CA SER A 269 -7.38 1.41 -10.03
C SER A 269 -6.73 0.16 -9.42
N ILE A 270 -7.55 -0.69 -8.79
CA ILE A 270 -7.10 -1.96 -8.20
C ILE A 270 -6.46 -2.89 -9.26
N PRO A 271 -7.03 -3.09 -10.47
CA PRO A 271 -6.41 -3.92 -11.50
C PRO A 271 -5.01 -3.46 -11.91
N PHE A 272 -4.82 -2.14 -12.03
CA PHE A 272 -3.50 -1.58 -12.34
C PHE A 272 -2.49 -1.91 -11.23
N GLY A 273 -2.89 -1.76 -9.97
CA GLY A 273 -2.06 -2.14 -8.83
C GLY A 273 -1.67 -3.61 -8.85
N LEU A 274 -2.61 -4.51 -9.13
CA LEU A 274 -2.34 -5.94 -9.22
C LEU A 274 -1.38 -6.29 -10.36
N ALA A 275 -1.57 -5.68 -11.54
CA ALA A 275 -0.67 -5.88 -12.68
C ALA A 275 0.76 -5.41 -12.35
N VAL A 276 0.91 -4.25 -11.71
CA VAL A 276 2.22 -3.75 -11.27
C VAL A 276 2.83 -4.67 -10.21
N SER A 277 2.05 -5.11 -9.23
CA SER A 277 2.52 -6.05 -8.20
C SER A 277 3.00 -7.36 -8.82
N ALA A 278 2.26 -7.93 -9.77
CA ALA A 278 2.67 -9.14 -10.48
C ALA A 278 3.94 -8.91 -11.30
N GLY A 279 4.05 -7.77 -12.00
CA GLY A 279 5.26 -7.39 -12.74
C GLY A 279 6.49 -7.25 -11.83
N LEU A 280 6.35 -6.63 -10.65
CA LEU A 280 7.44 -6.51 -9.69
C LEU A 280 7.88 -7.86 -9.11
N LEU A 281 6.94 -8.76 -8.82
CA LEU A 281 7.28 -10.13 -8.41
C LEU A 281 8.00 -10.88 -9.53
N LEU A 282 7.55 -10.74 -10.78
CA LEU A 282 8.23 -11.31 -11.93
C LEU A 282 9.66 -10.79 -12.04
N VAL A 283 9.88 -9.48 -11.90
CA VAL A 283 11.24 -8.88 -11.88
C VAL A 283 12.10 -9.49 -10.77
N ALA A 284 11.57 -9.62 -9.54
CA ALA A 284 12.31 -10.23 -8.44
C ALA A 284 12.68 -11.69 -8.73
N VAL A 285 11.76 -12.48 -9.30
CA VAL A 285 12.00 -13.88 -9.70
C VAL A 285 13.04 -13.96 -10.83
N LEU A 286 12.94 -13.09 -11.84
CA LEU A 286 13.91 -13.03 -12.94
C LEU A 286 15.32 -12.75 -12.41
N ILE A 287 15.46 -11.81 -11.47
CA ILE A 287 16.75 -11.50 -10.82
C ILE A 287 17.31 -12.73 -10.08
N CYS A 288 16.46 -13.53 -9.43
CA CYS A 288 16.91 -14.73 -8.73
C CYS A 288 17.60 -15.76 -9.63
N PHE A 289 17.34 -15.78 -10.95
CA PHE A 289 18.05 -16.66 -11.89
C PHE A 289 19.49 -16.21 -12.18
N PHE A 290 19.81 -14.93 -11.94
CA PHE A 290 21.15 -14.37 -12.14
C PHE A 290 22.01 -14.42 -10.87
N LEU A 291 21.43 -14.82 -9.74
CA LEU A 291 22.10 -14.84 -8.44
C LEU A 291 22.16 -16.25 -7.86
N PRO A 292 23.04 -16.51 -6.87
CA PRO A 292 23.17 -17.83 -6.27
C PRO A 292 21.86 -18.35 -5.64
N LEU A 293 21.66 -19.68 -5.63
CA LEU A 293 20.47 -20.30 -5.03
C LEU A 293 20.19 -19.86 -3.57
N PRO A 294 21.19 -19.67 -2.68
CA PRO A 294 20.94 -19.14 -1.34
C PRO A 294 20.26 -17.76 -1.33
N PHE A 295 20.52 -16.91 -2.33
CA PHE A 295 19.83 -15.63 -2.48
C PHE A 295 18.36 -15.82 -2.85
N ALA A 296 18.07 -16.72 -3.79
CA ALA A 296 16.69 -17.03 -4.17
C ALA A 296 15.87 -17.56 -2.97
N LEU A 297 16.49 -18.39 -2.12
CA LEU A 297 15.89 -18.83 -0.85
C LEU A 297 15.63 -17.67 0.11
N ALA A 298 16.57 -16.72 0.23
CA ALA A 298 16.38 -15.53 1.07
C ALA A 298 15.20 -14.67 0.60
N ILE A 299 15.02 -14.49 -0.71
CA ILE A 299 13.84 -13.79 -1.28
C ILE A 299 12.55 -14.58 -1.02
N GLY A 300 12.56 -15.91 -1.19
CA GLY A 300 11.41 -16.77 -0.88
C GLY A 300 10.97 -16.64 0.58
N ILE A 301 11.92 -16.76 1.51
CA ILE A 301 11.68 -16.58 2.95
C ILE A 301 11.18 -15.16 3.24
N TYR A 302 11.74 -14.15 2.59
CA TYR A 302 11.33 -12.75 2.74
C TYR A 302 9.88 -12.53 2.33
N LEU A 303 9.48 -13.06 1.17
CA LEU A 303 8.10 -12.96 0.65
C LEU A 303 7.10 -13.66 1.59
N ILE A 304 7.42 -14.90 2.00
CA ILE A 304 6.57 -15.67 2.91
C ILE A 304 6.43 -14.95 4.25
N THR A 305 7.55 -14.55 4.85
CA THR A 305 7.58 -13.94 6.19
C THR A 305 6.89 -12.58 6.19
N THR A 306 7.10 -11.75 5.17
CA THR A 306 6.45 -10.42 5.08
C THR A 306 4.94 -10.55 4.83
N THR A 307 4.51 -11.56 4.07
CA THR A 307 3.09 -11.86 3.87
C THR A 307 2.46 -12.38 5.17
N ALA A 308 3.08 -13.37 5.81
CA ALA A 308 2.63 -13.90 7.10
C ALA A 308 2.57 -12.81 8.18
N TYR A 309 3.54 -11.89 8.18
CA TYR A 309 3.54 -10.72 9.05
C TYR A 309 2.30 -9.84 8.82
N SER A 310 2.02 -9.51 7.57
CA SER A 310 0.91 -8.62 7.22
C SER A 310 -0.46 -9.20 7.58
N LEU A 311 -0.61 -10.52 7.52
CA LEU A 311 -1.87 -11.23 7.78
C LEU A 311 -2.07 -11.59 9.26
N VAL A 312 -1.08 -12.22 9.89
CA VAL A 312 -1.23 -12.91 11.18
C VAL A 312 -0.20 -12.43 12.21
N ILE A 313 1.10 -12.48 11.90
CA ILE A 313 2.15 -12.32 12.93
C ILE A 313 2.10 -10.93 13.57
N LYS A 314 1.68 -9.89 12.84
CA LYS A 314 1.54 -8.53 13.38
C LYS A 314 0.62 -8.41 14.60
N ARG A 315 -0.21 -9.43 14.85
CA ARG A 315 -1.17 -9.50 15.97
C ARG A 315 -0.62 -10.25 17.18
N MET A 316 0.51 -10.93 17.06
CA MET A 316 1.11 -11.75 18.11
C MET A 316 2.09 -10.91 18.95
N LEU A 317 1.92 -10.95 20.27
CA LEU A 317 2.80 -10.25 21.22
C LEU A 317 4.25 -10.73 21.09
N LEU A 318 5.21 -9.79 20.99
CA LEU A 318 6.66 -10.01 20.83
C LEU A 318 7.12 -10.73 19.55
N VAL A 319 6.33 -11.66 19.02
CA VAL A 319 6.65 -12.36 17.76
C VAL A 319 6.70 -11.37 16.60
N ASP A 320 5.91 -10.28 16.64
CA ASP A 320 5.95 -9.25 15.62
C ASP A 320 7.29 -8.49 15.59
N VAL A 321 7.85 -8.09 16.74
CA VAL A 321 9.15 -7.40 16.81
C VAL A 321 10.32 -8.33 16.48
N ILE A 322 10.27 -9.59 16.91
CA ILE A 322 11.27 -10.60 16.54
C ILE A 322 11.23 -10.83 15.02
N CYS A 323 10.03 -10.93 14.44
CA CYS A 323 9.86 -11.07 12.99
C CYS A 323 10.37 -9.83 12.23
N LEU A 324 10.11 -8.62 12.73
CA LEU A 324 10.67 -7.40 12.13
C LEU A 324 12.20 -7.40 12.18
N ALA A 325 12.80 -7.73 13.32
CA ALA A 325 14.25 -7.85 13.45
C ALA A 325 14.83 -8.89 12.47
N ALA A 326 14.21 -10.07 12.38
CA ALA A 326 14.59 -11.12 11.44
C ALA A 326 14.47 -10.66 9.98
N LEU A 327 13.43 -9.92 9.61
CA LEU A 327 13.28 -9.36 8.26
C LEU A 327 14.39 -8.35 7.91
N TYR A 328 14.85 -7.55 8.88
CA TYR A 328 16.01 -6.68 8.66
C TYR A 328 17.30 -7.49 8.49
N SER A 329 17.54 -8.47 9.37
CA SER A 329 18.70 -9.38 9.27
C SER A 329 18.70 -10.20 7.98
N LEU A 330 17.52 -10.57 7.47
CA LEU A 330 17.39 -11.32 6.22
C LEU A 330 17.90 -10.53 5.01
N ARG A 331 17.88 -9.19 5.05
CA ARG A 331 18.46 -8.36 4.00
C ARG A 331 19.99 -8.42 4.02
N LEU A 332 20.60 -8.45 5.20
CA LEU A 332 22.03 -8.69 5.35
C LEU A 332 22.40 -10.08 4.85
N LEU A 333 21.63 -11.10 5.22
CA LEU A 333 21.79 -12.48 4.72
C LEU A 333 21.68 -12.54 3.19
N GLY A 334 20.68 -11.87 2.62
CA GLY A 334 20.51 -11.79 1.17
C GLY A 334 21.69 -11.10 0.48
N GLY A 335 22.22 -10.02 1.07
CA GLY A 335 23.43 -9.36 0.58
C GLY A 335 24.66 -10.27 0.59
N MET A 336 24.91 -10.97 1.70
CA MET A 336 25.98 -11.97 1.80
C MET A 336 25.81 -13.09 0.76
N ALA A 337 24.59 -13.61 0.63
CA ALA A 337 24.28 -14.68 -0.31
C ALA A 337 24.45 -14.26 -1.78
N ALA A 338 24.05 -13.03 -2.14
CA ALA A 338 24.20 -12.51 -3.50
C ALA A 338 25.68 -12.30 -3.86
N ALA A 339 26.44 -11.70 -2.94
CA ALA A 339 27.87 -11.40 -3.12
C ALA A 339 28.80 -12.59 -2.86
N ARG A 340 28.28 -13.76 -2.44
CA ARG A 340 29.06 -14.92 -1.99
C ARG A 340 30.03 -14.63 -0.84
N ILE A 341 29.68 -13.66 0.01
CA ILE A 341 30.44 -13.31 1.20
C ILE A 341 30.09 -14.34 2.30
N PRO A 342 31.07 -14.90 3.01
CA PRO A 342 30.81 -15.87 4.07
C PRO A 342 30.01 -15.25 5.22
N LEU A 343 29.21 -16.08 5.89
CA LEU A 343 28.40 -15.65 7.01
C LEU A 343 29.28 -15.16 8.16
N SER A 344 29.10 -13.89 8.57
CA SER A 344 29.74 -13.35 9.77
C SER A 344 28.83 -13.51 10.99
N PHE A 345 29.25 -14.36 11.93
CA PHE A 345 28.57 -14.54 13.21
C PHE A 345 28.42 -13.22 13.97
N TRP A 346 29.50 -12.43 14.05
CA TRP A 346 29.51 -11.15 14.74
C TRP A 346 28.55 -10.13 14.13
N LEU A 347 28.53 -10.02 12.79
CA LEU A 347 27.60 -9.14 12.09
C LEU A 347 26.14 -9.54 12.36
N MET A 348 25.84 -10.85 12.34
CA MET A 348 24.49 -11.35 12.56
C MET A 348 24.03 -11.14 14.01
N ALA A 349 24.90 -11.40 14.98
CA ALA A 349 24.62 -11.17 16.39
C ALA A 349 24.37 -9.68 16.68
N PHE A 350 25.23 -8.80 16.18
CA PHE A 350 25.04 -7.34 16.27
C PHE A 350 23.72 -6.91 15.64
N ALA A 351 23.46 -7.33 14.40
CA ALA A 351 22.28 -6.96 13.65
C ALA A 351 20.99 -7.40 14.32
N MET A 352 20.95 -8.62 14.88
CA MET A 352 19.78 -9.14 15.58
C MET A 352 19.36 -8.22 16.74
N PHE A 353 20.28 -7.87 17.63
CA PHE A 353 19.98 -7.00 18.78
C PHE A 353 19.72 -5.55 18.37
N PHE A 354 20.48 -5.04 17.40
CA PHE A 354 20.29 -3.68 16.89
C PHE A 354 18.91 -3.52 16.24
N PHE A 355 18.51 -4.43 15.35
CA PHE A 355 17.19 -4.36 14.70
C PHE A 355 16.04 -4.72 15.64
N LEU A 356 16.27 -5.55 16.66
CA LEU A 356 15.28 -5.78 17.71
C LEU A 356 15.02 -4.51 18.52
N SER A 357 16.06 -3.77 18.90
CA SER A 357 15.94 -2.45 19.51
C SER A 357 15.09 -1.51 18.64
N LEU A 358 15.43 -1.35 17.35
CA LEU A 358 14.66 -0.48 16.45
C LEU A 358 13.20 -0.96 16.24
N ALA A 359 12.96 -2.27 16.20
CA ALA A 359 11.61 -2.82 16.12
C ALA A 359 10.79 -2.49 17.38
N LEU A 360 11.42 -2.55 18.56
CA LEU A 360 10.80 -2.18 19.84
C LEU A 360 10.54 -0.68 19.93
N VAL A 361 11.45 0.19 19.45
CA VAL A 361 11.18 1.63 19.32
C VAL A 361 9.91 1.87 18.51
N LYS A 362 9.75 1.17 17.39
CA LYS A 362 8.56 1.28 16.54
C LYS A 362 7.27 0.84 17.27
N ARG A 363 7.34 -0.10 18.22
CA ARG A 363 6.18 -0.48 19.05
C ARG A 363 5.93 0.55 20.14
N TYR A 364 6.99 1.02 20.77
CA TYR A 364 6.95 2.06 21.81
C TYR A 364 6.22 3.31 21.32
N VAL A 365 6.59 3.83 20.14
CA VAL A 365 5.92 4.99 19.53
C VAL A 365 4.46 4.68 19.16
N GLU A 366 4.15 3.48 18.66
CA GLU A 366 2.77 3.09 18.34
C GLU A 366 1.90 2.99 19.60
N LEU A 367 2.47 2.57 20.73
CA LEU A 367 1.82 2.52 22.05
C LEU A 367 1.58 3.92 22.60
N GLN A 368 2.60 4.79 22.55
CA GLN A 368 2.51 6.16 23.04
C GLN A 368 1.46 6.99 22.28
N ASN A 369 1.33 6.78 20.97
CA ASN A 369 0.36 7.48 20.12
C ASN A 369 -1.05 6.85 20.14
N SER A 370 -1.27 5.80 20.93
CA SER A 370 -2.58 5.15 21.00
C SER A 370 -3.55 5.93 21.90
N THR A 371 -4.73 6.24 21.37
CA THR A 371 -5.81 6.94 22.11
C THR A 371 -6.80 5.97 22.75
N VAL A 372 -6.40 4.72 22.96
CA VAL A 372 -7.26 3.62 23.41
C VAL A 372 -7.20 3.52 24.93
N THR A 373 -8.34 3.26 25.58
CA THR A 373 -8.44 3.07 27.03
C THR A 373 -7.52 1.93 27.50
N GLU A 374 -6.90 2.06 28.69
CA GLU A 374 -5.83 1.18 29.21
C GLU A 374 -6.06 -0.33 29.12
N LYS A 375 -7.31 -0.80 29.12
CA LYS A 375 -7.67 -2.23 29.12
C LYS A 375 -7.91 -2.83 27.72
N ASP A 376 -8.07 -1.97 26.71
CA ASP A 376 -8.34 -2.40 25.34
C ASP A 376 -7.04 -2.58 24.56
N ARG A 377 -6.96 -3.66 23.79
CA ARG A 377 -5.82 -3.90 22.90
C ARG A 377 -5.82 -2.87 21.78
N ILE A 378 -4.64 -2.43 21.36
CA ILE A 378 -4.51 -1.64 20.14
C ILE A 378 -5.10 -2.45 18.98
N ALA A 379 -5.98 -1.83 18.19
CA ALA A 379 -6.69 -2.49 17.11
C ALA A 379 -5.71 -3.22 16.16
N GLY A 380 -5.78 -4.55 16.15
CA GLY A 380 -4.94 -5.41 15.31
C GLY A 380 -3.55 -5.73 15.87
N ARG A 381 -3.30 -5.49 17.17
CA ARG A 381 -2.03 -5.80 17.86
C ARG A 381 -2.24 -6.60 19.14
N GLY A 382 -1.18 -7.29 19.57
CA GLY A 382 -1.15 -8.08 20.80
C GLY A 382 -0.76 -7.29 22.06
N TYR A 383 -0.56 -5.97 21.95
CA TYR A 383 -0.07 -5.10 23.01
C TYR A 383 -1.18 -4.26 23.65
N ARG A 384 -0.93 -3.85 24.89
CA ARG A 384 -1.74 -2.89 25.65
C ARG A 384 -0.90 -1.67 26.05
N PRO A 385 -1.52 -0.51 26.31
CA PRO A 385 -0.78 0.69 26.75
C PRO A 385 0.11 0.46 27.98
N GLU A 386 -0.31 -0.43 28.90
CA GLU A 386 0.47 -0.83 30.09
C GLU A 386 1.84 -1.48 29.77
N ASP A 387 2.02 -2.05 28.57
CA ASP A 387 3.25 -2.73 28.18
C ASP A 387 4.39 -1.75 27.82
N ILE A 388 4.11 -0.44 27.74
CA ILE A 388 5.04 0.57 27.20
C ILE A 388 6.40 0.58 27.90
N ASP A 389 6.42 0.45 29.23
CA ASP A 389 7.65 0.47 30.01
C ASP A 389 8.50 -0.78 29.78
N ILE A 390 7.87 -1.96 29.73
CA ILE A 390 8.56 -3.23 29.46
C ILE A 390 9.13 -3.22 28.04
N VAL A 391 8.36 -2.73 27.06
CA VAL A 391 8.81 -2.57 25.67
C VAL A 391 10.00 -1.61 25.60
N GLY A 392 9.93 -0.48 26.32
CA GLY A 392 11.01 0.50 26.39
C GLY A 392 12.30 -0.08 26.98
N GLN A 393 12.20 -0.70 28.16
CA GLN A 393 13.34 -1.31 28.86
C GLN A 393 13.97 -2.44 28.04
N SER A 394 13.16 -3.31 27.44
CA SER A 394 13.64 -4.40 26.58
C SER A 394 14.40 -3.86 25.35
N GLY A 395 13.92 -2.75 24.81
CA GLY A 395 14.52 -2.12 23.65
C GLY A 395 15.85 -1.43 23.95
N VAL A 396 15.94 -0.70 25.08
CA VAL A 396 17.21 -0.15 25.56
C VAL A 396 18.19 -1.26 25.89
N ALA A 397 17.77 -2.33 26.58
CA ALA A 397 18.62 -3.48 26.86
C ALA A 397 19.16 -4.14 25.58
N SER A 398 18.31 -4.26 24.54
CA SER A 398 18.74 -4.77 23.22
C SER A 398 19.77 -3.85 22.56
N ALA A 399 19.61 -2.52 22.65
CA ALA A 399 20.59 -1.57 22.13
C ALA A 399 21.96 -1.70 22.81
N PHE A 400 21.99 -1.77 24.15
CA PHE A 400 23.23 -1.94 24.90
C PHE A 400 23.89 -3.29 24.61
N THR A 401 23.10 -4.36 24.42
CA THR A 401 23.61 -5.67 24.01
C THR A 401 24.24 -5.62 22.62
N ALA A 402 23.63 -4.91 21.67
CA ALA A 402 24.22 -4.72 20.34
C ALA A 402 25.58 -4.00 20.42
N VAL A 403 25.68 -2.94 21.23
CA VAL A 403 26.93 -2.21 21.47
C VAL A 403 27.98 -3.09 22.16
N LEU A 404 27.58 -3.92 23.12
CA LEU A 404 28.47 -4.89 23.76
C LEU A 404 29.01 -5.91 22.75
N VAL A 405 28.16 -6.47 21.89
CA VAL A 405 28.57 -7.40 20.83
C VAL A 405 29.55 -6.72 19.87
N LEU A 406 29.34 -5.45 19.53
CA LEU A 406 30.28 -4.68 18.72
C LEU A 406 31.65 -4.52 19.41
N ALA A 407 31.68 -4.21 20.71
CA ALA A 407 32.92 -4.12 21.47
C ALA A 407 33.67 -5.46 21.53
N LEU A 408 32.95 -6.57 21.71
CA LEU A 408 33.52 -7.92 21.68
C LEU A 408 34.08 -8.27 20.30
N TYR A 409 33.38 -7.90 19.23
CA TYR A 409 33.85 -8.08 17.85
C TYR A 409 35.16 -7.31 17.60
N ILE A 410 35.26 -6.05 18.03
CA ILE A 410 36.46 -5.22 17.86
C ILE A 410 37.68 -5.86 18.55
N ASN A 411 37.49 -6.53 19.68
CA ASN A 411 38.56 -7.22 20.38
C ASN A 411 38.90 -8.61 19.82
N SER A 412 38.13 -9.13 18.86
CA SER A 412 38.33 -10.46 18.29
C SER A 412 39.54 -10.56 17.36
N GLU A 413 40.06 -11.77 17.17
CA GLU A 413 41.16 -12.03 16.23
C GLU A 413 40.81 -11.65 14.79
N ALA A 414 39.53 -11.76 14.40
CA ALA A 414 39.06 -11.41 13.06
C ALA A 414 39.27 -9.93 12.71
N VAL A 415 39.21 -9.03 13.71
CA VAL A 415 39.45 -7.59 13.48
C VAL A 415 40.94 -7.28 13.42
N ARG A 416 41.75 -7.99 14.23
CA ARG A 416 43.22 -7.83 14.22
C ARG A 416 43.86 -8.28 12.91
N THR A 417 43.23 -9.18 12.17
CA THR A 417 43.70 -9.64 10.86
C THR A 417 43.22 -8.77 9.71
N LEU A 418 42.00 -8.21 9.81
CA LEU A 418 41.38 -7.43 8.74
C LEU A 418 41.83 -5.96 8.70
N TYR A 419 42.18 -5.37 9.84
CA TYR A 419 42.50 -3.95 9.96
C TYR A 419 43.93 -3.70 10.43
N THR A 420 44.62 -2.76 9.77
CA THR A 420 45.99 -2.34 10.09
C THR A 420 46.05 -1.63 11.45
N TYR A 421 45.04 -0.82 11.75
CA TYR A 421 44.94 -0.05 12.99
C TYR A 421 43.63 -0.34 13.74
N PRO A 422 43.48 -1.51 14.41
CA PRO A 422 42.25 -1.90 15.08
C PRO A 422 41.75 -0.91 16.14
N TRP A 423 42.66 -0.14 16.74
CA TRP A 423 42.32 0.84 17.77
C TRP A 423 41.47 2.01 17.24
N LEU A 424 41.56 2.33 15.94
CA LEU A 424 40.72 3.35 15.29
C LEU A 424 39.25 2.96 15.18
N ILE A 425 38.92 1.68 15.41
CA ILE A 425 37.56 1.15 15.32
C ILE A 425 36.81 1.31 16.65
N TRP A 426 37.54 1.38 17.78
CA TRP A 426 36.93 1.54 19.12
C TRP A 426 35.92 2.69 19.25
N PRO A 427 36.13 3.88 18.64
CA PRO A 427 35.14 4.95 18.69
C PRO A 427 33.79 4.61 18.07
N LEU A 428 33.66 3.53 17.27
CA LEU A 428 32.35 3.05 16.82
C LEU A 428 31.43 2.65 17.97
N VAL A 429 31.99 2.15 19.08
CA VAL A 429 31.21 1.75 20.27
C VAL A 429 30.43 2.94 20.85
N PRO A 430 31.06 4.06 21.26
CA PRO A 430 30.33 5.23 21.74
C PRO A 430 29.47 5.90 20.64
N ILE A 431 29.88 5.84 19.37
CA ILE A 431 29.07 6.37 18.24
C ILE A 431 27.73 5.63 18.12
N VAL A 432 27.76 4.29 18.05
CA VAL A 432 26.55 3.47 17.92
C VAL A 432 25.71 3.57 19.19
N LEU A 433 26.34 3.64 20.37
CA LEU A 433 25.63 3.85 21.63
C LEU A 433 24.90 5.20 21.64
N TYR A 434 25.56 6.28 21.23
CA TYR A 434 24.95 7.62 21.14
C TYR A 434 23.73 7.61 20.22
N ILE A 435 23.83 7.02 19.01
CA ILE A 435 22.71 6.95 18.07
C ILE A 435 21.53 6.20 18.70
N ASN A 436 21.78 5.02 19.30
CA ASN A 436 20.72 4.22 19.91
C ASN A 436 20.05 4.94 21.10
N VAL A 437 20.85 5.45 22.04
CA VAL A 437 20.33 6.15 23.23
C VAL A 437 19.54 7.38 22.81
N ARG A 438 20.02 8.14 21.82
CA ARG A 438 19.30 9.30 21.31
C ARG A 438 17.95 8.92 20.68
N VAL A 439 17.90 7.86 19.87
CA VAL A 439 16.63 7.36 19.31
C VAL A 439 15.63 7.05 20.42
N TRP A 440 16.06 6.36 21.49
CA TRP A 440 15.21 6.03 22.63
C TRP A 440 14.76 7.28 23.41
N ILE A 441 15.63 8.26 23.63
CA ILE A 441 15.28 9.53 24.29
C ILE A 441 14.23 10.29 23.48
N LEU A 442 14.39 10.38 22.16
CA LEU A 442 13.46 11.11 21.29
C LEU A 442 12.12 10.38 21.15
N ALA A 443 12.14 9.05 21.09
CA ALA A 443 10.93 8.24 21.15
C ALA A 443 10.18 8.47 22.47
N HIS A 444 10.88 8.48 23.61
CA HIS A 444 10.25 8.78 24.90
C HIS A 444 9.60 10.17 24.96
N ARG A 445 10.23 11.18 24.35
CA ARG A 445 9.71 12.56 24.28
C ARG A 445 8.52 12.74 23.32
N GLY A 446 8.16 11.73 22.54
CA GLY A 446 7.14 11.86 21.50
C GLY A 446 7.59 12.70 20.30
N GLU A 447 8.91 12.90 20.13
CA GLU A 447 9.49 13.66 19.00
C GLU A 447 9.75 12.76 17.76
N MET A 448 9.30 11.50 17.80
CA MET A 448 9.54 10.52 16.74
C MET A 448 8.23 9.94 16.20
N ASP A 449 7.73 10.49 15.10
CA ASP A 449 6.50 10.04 14.43
C ASP A 449 6.74 8.93 13.38
N ASP A 450 7.99 8.77 12.93
CA ASP A 450 8.35 7.99 11.75
C ASP A 450 9.16 6.72 12.09
N ASP A 451 9.31 5.84 11.08
CA ASP A 451 10.07 4.60 11.20
C ASP A 451 11.52 4.88 11.67
N PRO A 452 12.03 4.22 12.73
CA PRO A 452 13.32 4.56 13.33
C PRO A 452 14.50 4.45 12.35
N VAL A 453 14.41 3.56 11.34
CA VAL A 453 15.43 3.45 10.30
C VAL A 453 15.45 4.68 9.41
N MET A 454 14.27 5.20 9.07
CA MET A 454 14.14 6.46 8.31
C MET A 454 14.66 7.63 9.14
N PHE A 455 14.32 7.68 10.44
CA PHE A 455 14.82 8.71 11.34
C PHE A 455 16.36 8.76 11.33
N ILE A 456 17.03 7.63 11.56
CA ILE A 456 18.50 7.55 11.56
C ILE A 456 19.09 8.01 10.21
N ALA A 457 18.44 7.68 9.09
CA ALA A 457 18.94 8.00 7.77
C ALA A 457 18.77 9.47 7.36
N PHE A 458 17.80 10.20 7.91
CA PHE A 458 17.53 11.60 7.56
C PHE A 458 17.93 12.60 8.67
N ASP A 459 18.15 12.13 9.90
CA ASP A 459 18.61 12.98 11.00
C ASP A 459 20.10 13.32 10.83
N TRP A 460 20.39 14.61 10.66
CA TRP A 460 21.74 15.11 10.38
C TRP A 460 22.77 14.72 11.46
N ARG A 461 22.38 14.65 12.74
CA ARG A 461 23.30 14.25 13.83
C ARG A 461 23.69 12.78 13.69
N SER A 462 22.71 11.92 13.38
CA SER A 462 22.94 10.51 13.10
C SER A 462 23.80 10.33 11.86
N GLN A 463 23.55 11.10 10.80
CA GLN A 463 24.38 11.08 9.58
C GLN A 463 25.84 11.48 9.84
N VAL A 464 26.08 12.55 10.62
CA VAL A 464 27.45 12.96 11.00
C VAL A 464 28.16 11.85 11.76
N MET A 465 27.47 11.20 12.70
CA MET A 465 28.02 10.09 13.49
C MET A 465 28.31 8.84 12.63
N ILE A 466 27.42 8.52 11.69
CA ILE A 466 27.62 7.42 10.72
C ILE A 466 28.79 7.74 9.80
N ALA A 467 28.89 8.98 9.28
CA ALA A 467 29.98 9.41 8.42
C ALA A 467 31.34 9.34 9.14
N LEU A 468 31.40 9.82 10.39
CA LEU A 468 32.59 9.68 11.23
C LEU A 468 32.99 8.21 11.42
N GLY A 469 32.02 7.34 11.71
CA GLY A 469 32.27 5.91 11.84
C GLY A 469 32.77 5.26 10.55
N ALA A 470 32.20 5.65 9.40
CA ALA A 470 32.63 5.14 8.09
C ALA A 470 34.06 5.59 7.75
N VAL A 471 34.43 6.84 8.05
CA VAL A 471 35.81 7.34 7.88
C VAL A 471 36.78 6.57 8.77
N LEU A 472 36.43 6.33 10.04
CA LEU A 472 37.27 5.56 10.96
C LEU A 472 37.49 4.12 10.48
N LEU A 473 36.44 3.44 10.00
CA LEU A 473 36.55 2.10 9.42
C LEU A 473 37.45 2.09 8.18
N PHE A 474 37.26 3.07 7.28
CA PHE A 474 38.07 3.18 6.08
C PHE A 474 39.55 3.38 6.42
N VAL A 475 39.87 4.36 7.29
CA VAL A 475 41.26 4.65 7.70
C VAL A 475 41.87 3.46 8.46
N ALA A 476 41.10 2.77 9.29
CA ALA A 476 41.57 1.57 9.98
C ALA A 476 41.98 0.45 9.02
N GLY A 477 41.33 0.37 7.85
CA GLY A 477 41.56 -0.64 6.82
C GLY A 477 42.59 -0.24 5.76
N MET A 478 42.99 1.03 5.70
CA MET A 478 44.06 1.48 4.81
C MET A 478 45.39 0.81 5.20
N ARG A 479 46.07 0.25 4.20
CA ARG A 479 47.41 -0.30 4.33
C ARG A 479 48.45 0.73 3.93
#